data_AF-A0A8J4Y8A2-F1
#
_entry.id   AF-A0A8J4Y8A2-F1
#
_cell.length_a   1.000
_cell.length_b   1.000
_cell.length_c   1.000
_cell.angle_alpha   90.00
_cell.angle_beta   90.00
_cell.angle_gamma   90.00
#
_symmetry.space_group_name_H-M   'P 1'
#
loop_
_entity.id
_entity.type
_entity.pdbx_description
1 polymer ?
#
loop_
_entity_poly.entity_id
_entity_poly.type
_entity_poly.pdbx_seq_one_letter_code
_entity_poly.pdbx_strand_id
1 'polypeptide(L)'
;MPSLPRAPMERVFLAVWLLCCLVFSAAYTSNLVSILTRPGYSRRLHTLQELVESHHRIAVVDNGGFVASELQTTQDPTVGSLRSKIDLFSLEVAIDALRQGSHAIIKTYGSTALQLYEYYVEDDEWYAMKQDVRGTQTVWYFPKQTPWKYKFDEIILQLTWFGLIQHWKQVEINAYKKSIKRSNKGQGLREESRSPQALTLAHLEGVFYMVGFAWTISGFILLLEILMHRYGGRFAGRRY
;
A
#
# COMPACT_ATOMS: atom_id res chain seq x y z
N MET A 1 4.44 32.47 40.76
CA MET A 1 5.66 31.83 40.23
C MET A 1 5.79 30.47 40.88
N PRO A 2 6.06 29.38 40.13
CA PRO A 2 6.27 28.06 40.74
C PRO A 2 7.45 28.14 41.71
N SER A 3 7.25 27.68 42.95
CA SER A 3 8.27 27.73 43.99
C SER A 3 9.31 26.64 43.74
N LEU A 4 10.57 27.04 43.49
CA LEU A 4 11.69 26.11 43.46
C LEU A 4 11.86 25.47 44.85
N PRO A 5 12.01 24.14 44.96
CA PRO A 5 12.24 23.50 46.24
C PRO A 5 13.53 24.02 46.90
N ARG A 6 13.44 24.23 48.21
CA ARG A 6 14.51 24.82 49.02
C ARG A 6 15.52 23.78 49.49
N ALA A 7 15.11 22.51 49.62
CA ALA A 7 15.99 21.44 50.08
C ALA A 7 16.83 20.85 48.94
N PRO A 8 18.13 20.53 49.16
CA PRO A 8 19.00 19.97 48.12
C PRO A 8 18.55 18.58 47.66
N MET A 9 17.98 17.77 48.54
CA MET A 9 17.44 16.44 48.20
C MET A 9 16.23 16.53 47.26
N GLU A 10 15.33 17.50 47.48
CA GLU A 10 14.17 17.74 46.60
C GLU A 10 14.62 18.18 45.20
N ARG A 11 15.71 18.95 45.10
CA ARG A 11 16.30 19.36 43.80
C ARG A 11 16.90 18.19 43.04
N VAL A 12 17.61 17.30 43.73
CA VAL A 12 18.16 16.08 43.12
C VAL A 12 17.03 15.18 42.63
N PHE A 13 15.98 15.00 43.44
CA PHE A 13 14.80 14.23 43.04
C PHE A 13 14.11 14.82 41.80
N LEU A 14 13.87 16.14 41.77
CA LEU A 14 13.29 16.80 40.60
C LEU A 14 14.20 16.71 39.36
N ALA A 15 15.52 16.81 39.53
CA ALA A 15 16.46 16.69 38.42
C ALA A 15 16.43 15.28 37.81
N VAL A 16 16.40 14.24 38.64
CA VAL A 16 16.26 12.85 38.18
C VAL A 16 14.90 12.64 37.53
N TRP A 17 13.81 13.17 38.12
CA TRP A 17 12.47 13.08 37.56
C TRP A 17 12.38 13.74 36.17
N LEU A 18 12.92 14.95 36.03
CA LEU A 18 12.97 15.67 34.75
C LEU A 18 13.80 14.92 33.71
N LEU A 19 14.93 14.34 34.11
CA LEU A 19 15.76 13.52 33.22
C LEU A 19 14.98 12.29 32.75
N CYS A 20 14.29 11.59 33.65
CA CYS A 20 13.42 10.48 33.28
C CYS A 20 12.31 10.92 32.31
N CYS A 21 11.57 11.99 32.60
CA CYS A 21 10.53 12.52 31.71
C CYS A 21 11.08 12.88 30.32
N LEU A 22 12.29 13.46 30.27
CA LEU A 22 12.95 13.82 29.02
C LEU A 22 13.31 12.57 28.21
N VAL A 23 13.88 11.54 28.84
CA VAL A 23 14.21 10.27 28.19
C VAL A 23 12.96 9.57 27.67
N PHE A 24 11.90 9.48 28.48
CA PHE A 24 10.64 8.87 28.05
C PHE A 24 9.98 9.63 26.89
N SER A 25 9.98 10.96 26.94
CA SER A 25 9.43 11.79 25.88
C SER A 25 10.21 11.63 24.58
N ALA A 26 11.55 11.60 24.66
CA ALA A 26 12.41 11.38 23.50
C ALA A 26 12.25 9.97 22.90
N ALA A 27 12.15 8.94 23.75
CA ALA A 27 11.92 7.57 23.28
C ALA A 27 10.56 7.42 22.60
N TYR A 28 9.51 8.03 23.18
CA TYR A 28 8.16 7.99 22.61
C TYR A 28 8.10 8.72 21.26
N THR A 29 8.65 9.92 21.15
CA THR A 29 8.65 10.67 19.88
C THR A 29 9.47 9.95 18.80
N SER A 30 10.61 9.36 19.16
CA SER A 30 11.42 8.56 18.23
C SER A 30 10.67 7.34 17.71
N ASN A 31 9.96 6.61 18.58
CA ASN A 31 9.19 5.43 18.18
C ASN A 31 7.99 5.81 17.31
N LEU A 32 7.29 6.89 17.67
CA LEU A 32 6.18 7.43 16.89
C LEU A 32 6.64 7.82 15.47
N VAL A 33 7.77 8.53 15.35
CA VAL A 33 8.35 8.88 14.04
C VAL A 33 8.73 7.63 13.25
N SER A 34 9.26 6.58 13.90
CA SER A 34 9.56 5.31 13.20
C SER A 34 8.30 4.62 12.64
N ILE A 35 7.18 4.67 13.37
CA ILE A 35 5.91 4.08 12.92
C ILE A 35 5.33 4.92 11.78
N LEU A 36 5.36 6.25 11.89
CA LEU A 36 4.85 7.17 10.87
C LEU A 36 5.69 7.13 9.58
N THR A 37 6.99 6.86 9.68
CA THR A 37 7.87 6.76 8.50
C THR A 37 7.78 5.42 7.78
N ARG A 38 7.31 4.36 8.44
CA ARG A 38 7.03 3.06 7.81
C ARG A 38 5.54 2.73 7.96
N PRO A 39 4.67 3.33 7.12
CA PRO A 39 3.30 2.84 7.00
C PRO A 39 3.37 1.33 6.72
N GLY A 40 2.61 0.56 7.49
CA GLY A 40 2.55 -0.89 7.42
C GLY A 40 1.91 -1.33 6.11
N TYR A 41 2.63 -1.22 5.00
CA TYR A 41 2.20 -1.81 3.74
C TYR A 41 2.19 -3.33 3.90
N SER A 42 1.12 -3.96 3.42
CA SER A 42 1.05 -5.42 3.30
C SER A 42 2.32 -5.92 2.59
N ARG A 43 2.87 -7.04 3.07
CA ARG A 43 4.08 -7.64 2.51
C ARG A 43 3.86 -7.85 1.01
N ARG A 44 4.59 -7.11 0.18
CA ARG A 44 4.55 -7.28 -1.27
C ARG A 44 5.03 -8.70 -1.58
N LEU A 45 4.19 -9.46 -2.28
CA LEU A 45 4.53 -10.78 -2.81
C LEU A 45 5.62 -10.61 -3.88
N HIS A 46 6.74 -11.28 -3.70
CA HIS A 46 7.88 -11.21 -4.61
C HIS A 46 8.11 -12.50 -5.38
N THR A 47 7.60 -13.62 -4.86
CA THR A 47 7.80 -14.95 -5.46
C THR A 47 6.48 -15.65 -5.74
N LEU A 48 6.51 -16.58 -6.69
CA LEU A 48 5.38 -17.46 -6.98
C LEU A 48 5.02 -18.35 -5.79
N GLN A 49 6.01 -18.77 -5.01
CA GLN A 49 5.80 -19.58 -3.80
C GLN A 49 4.97 -18.80 -2.76
N GLU A 50 5.31 -17.53 -2.52
CA GLU A 50 4.53 -16.66 -1.64
C GLU A 50 3.10 -16.44 -2.18
N LEU A 51 2.92 -16.36 -3.50
CA LEU A 51 1.59 -16.26 -4.11
C LEU A 51 0.78 -17.55 -3.91
N VAL A 52 1.40 -18.72 -4.05
CA VAL A 52 0.78 -20.02 -3.76
C VAL A 52 0.38 -20.13 -2.29
N GLU A 53 1.20 -19.65 -1.37
CA GLU A 53 0.92 -19.69 0.08
C GLU A 53 -0.11 -18.63 0.51
N SER A 54 -0.24 -17.55 -0.26
CA SER A 54 -1.20 -16.49 0.02
C SER A 54 -2.66 -16.89 -0.20
N HIS A 55 -3.56 -16.10 0.40
CA HIS A 55 -5.01 -16.25 0.21
C HIS A 55 -5.50 -15.70 -1.15
N HIS A 56 -4.63 -15.08 -1.94
CA HIS A 56 -5.02 -14.50 -3.22
C HIS A 56 -5.27 -15.58 -4.26
N ARG A 57 -6.39 -15.45 -4.98
CA ARG A 57 -6.70 -16.25 -6.17
C ARG A 57 -6.07 -15.60 -7.40
N ILE A 58 -6.08 -16.28 -8.54
CA ILE A 58 -5.38 -15.82 -9.73
C ILE A 58 -6.36 -15.61 -10.86
N ALA A 59 -6.48 -14.37 -11.30
CA ALA A 59 -7.25 -14.01 -12.48
C ALA A 59 -6.35 -14.18 -13.73
N VAL A 60 -6.70 -15.13 -14.58
CA VAL A 60 -6.13 -15.25 -15.92
C VAL A 60 -7.11 -14.63 -16.91
N VAL A 61 -6.65 -13.62 -17.66
CA VAL A 61 -7.46 -12.98 -18.69
C VAL A 61 -7.57 -13.91 -19.88
N ASP A 62 -8.80 -14.30 -20.25
CA ASP A 62 -9.04 -15.22 -21.36
C ASP A 62 -8.79 -14.54 -22.72
N ASN A 63 -7.53 -14.50 -23.12
CA ASN A 63 -7.08 -14.03 -24.43
C ASN A 63 -6.75 -15.21 -25.37
N GLY A 64 -7.59 -16.26 -25.38
CA GLY A 64 -7.42 -17.42 -26.25
C GLY A 64 -6.69 -18.60 -25.59
N GLY A 65 -6.87 -18.78 -24.28
CA GLY A 65 -6.51 -20.01 -23.57
C GLY A 65 -5.03 -20.37 -23.45
N PHE A 66 -4.10 -19.67 -24.11
CA PHE A 66 -2.67 -20.03 -24.11
C PHE A 66 -2.07 -20.10 -22.71
N VAL A 67 -2.27 -19.07 -21.89
CA VAL A 67 -1.74 -19.06 -20.50
C VAL A 67 -2.38 -20.18 -19.67
N ALA A 68 -3.69 -20.39 -19.81
CA ALA A 68 -4.39 -21.45 -19.08
C ALA A 68 -3.95 -22.86 -19.52
N SER A 69 -3.77 -23.10 -20.81
CA SER A 69 -3.33 -24.40 -21.35
C SER A 69 -1.85 -24.67 -21.06
N GLU A 70 -1.00 -23.65 -21.06
CA GLU A 70 0.40 -23.79 -20.66
C GLU A 70 0.56 -24.08 -19.16
N LEU A 71 -0.25 -23.44 -18.32
CA LEU A 71 -0.31 -23.74 -16.89
C LEU A 71 -0.77 -25.18 -16.63
N GLN A 72 -1.57 -25.78 -17.53
CA GLN A 72 -1.97 -27.18 -17.44
C GLN A 72 -0.88 -28.18 -17.86
N THR A 73 0.11 -27.75 -18.64
CA THR A 73 1.12 -28.62 -19.26
C THR A 73 2.49 -28.56 -18.54
N THR A 74 2.67 -27.58 -17.66
CA THR A 74 3.90 -27.36 -16.89
C THR A 74 4.17 -28.48 -15.87
N GLN A 75 5.42 -28.98 -15.80
CA GLN A 75 5.86 -30.02 -14.84
C GLN A 75 6.41 -29.45 -13.52
N ASP A 76 6.49 -28.11 -13.40
CA ASP A 76 6.94 -27.44 -12.18
C ASP A 76 5.88 -27.59 -11.06
N PRO A 77 6.23 -28.16 -9.89
CA PRO A 77 5.29 -28.39 -8.81
C PRO A 77 4.70 -27.09 -8.24
N THR A 78 5.45 -25.98 -8.21
CA THR A 78 4.96 -24.69 -7.71
C THR A 78 3.89 -24.12 -8.65
N VAL A 79 4.14 -24.17 -9.96
CA VAL A 79 3.17 -23.72 -10.98
C VAL A 79 1.96 -24.66 -11.04
N GLY A 80 2.17 -25.97 -10.86
CA GLY A 80 1.10 -26.97 -10.79
C GLY A 80 0.12 -26.71 -9.64
N SER A 81 0.61 -26.33 -8.46
CA SER A 81 -0.24 -25.96 -7.31
C SER A 81 -1.10 -24.72 -7.58
N LEU A 82 -0.57 -23.79 -8.38
CA LEU A 82 -1.20 -22.54 -8.79
C LEU A 82 -2.49 -22.79 -9.60
N ARG A 83 -2.54 -23.91 -10.35
CA ARG A 83 -3.69 -24.32 -11.16
C ARG A 83 -4.99 -24.38 -10.37
N SER A 84 -4.94 -24.80 -9.12
CA SER A 84 -6.12 -24.94 -8.25
C SER A 84 -6.74 -23.60 -7.84
N LYS A 85 -6.01 -22.49 -8.01
CA LYS A 85 -6.41 -21.13 -7.63
C LYS A 85 -6.72 -20.22 -8.82
N ILE A 86 -6.75 -20.76 -10.03
CA ILE A 86 -6.99 -19.97 -11.25
C ILE A 86 -8.49 -19.82 -11.49
N ASP A 87 -8.90 -18.57 -11.68
CA ASP A 87 -10.19 -18.19 -12.23
C ASP A 87 -10.01 -17.45 -13.55
N LEU A 88 -10.87 -17.77 -14.50
CA LEU A 88 -10.89 -17.16 -15.83
C LEU A 88 -11.85 -15.98 -15.80
N PHE A 89 -11.33 -14.79 -16.05
CA PHE A 89 -12.12 -13.56 -16.09
C PHE A 89 -11.87 -12.78 -17.37
N SER A 90 -12.83 -11.92 -17.73
CA SER A 90 -12.56 -10.82 -18.66
C SER A 90 -11.61 -9.82 -17.99
N LEU A 91 -10.92 -9.01 -18.80
CA LEU A 91 -9.93 -8.05 -18.29
C LEU A 91 -10.55 -7.08 -17.26
N GLU A 92 -11.73 -6.55 -17.54
CA GLU A 92 -12.44 -5.60 -16.68
C GLU A 92 -12.73 -6.20 -15.30
N VAL A 93 -13.30 -7.42 -15.29
CA VAL A 93 -13.62 -8.15 -14.06
C VAL A 93 -12.35 -8.52 -13.29
N ALA A 94 -11.27 -8.87 -13.98
CA ALA A 94 -9.98 -9.16 -13.36
C ALA A 94 -9.38 -7.91 -12.68
N ILE A 95 -9.51 -6.74 -13.31
CA ILE A 95 -9.06 -5.47 -12.74
C ILE A 95 -9.90 -5.11 -11.51
N ASP A 96 -11.22 -5.28 -11.54
CA ASP A 96 -12.06 -5.02 -10.37
C ASP A 96 -11.76 -6.00 -9.22
N ALA A 97 -11.49 -7.27 -9.53
CA ALA A 97 -11.07 -8.26 -8.54
C ALA A 97 -9.69 -7.94 -7.93
N LEU A 98 -8.77 -7.38 -8.75
CA LEU A 98 -7.47 -6.88 -8.29
C LEU A 98 -7.64 -5.67 -7.37
N ARG A 99 -8.53 -4.71 -7.70
CA ARG A 99 -8.86 -3.56 -6.84
C ARG A 99 -9.42 -3.99 -5.49
N GLN A 100 -10.24 -5.03 -5.46
CA GLN A 100 -10.78 -5.58 -4.21
C GLN A 100 -9.75 -6.34 -3.37
N GLY A 101 -8.52 -6.53 -3.88
CA GLY A 101 -7.45 -7.27 -3.20
C GLY A 101 -7.68 -8.78 -3.12
N SER A 102 -8.66 -9.30 -3.85
CA SER A 102 -9.02 -10.73 -3.82
C SER A 102 -8.18 -11.58 -4.77
N HIS A 103 -7.79 -11.01 -5.91
CA HIS A 103 -7.08 -11.74 -6.98
C HIS A 103 -5.79 -11.05 -7.40
N ALA A 104 -4.81 -11.84 -7.85
CA ALA A 104 -3.64 -11.40 -8.59
C ALA A 104 -3.83 -11.69 -10.09
N ILE A 105 -3.33 -10.81 -10.97
CA ILE A 105 -3.48 -10.98 -12.42
C ILE A 105 -2.19 -11.56 -13.00
N ILE A 106 -2.30 -12.63 -13.81
CA ILE A 106 -1.19 -13.16 -14.62
C ILE A 106 -1.44 -12.83 -16.08
N LYS A 107 -0.57 -11.99 -16.67
CA LYS A 107 -0.62 -11.61 -18.07
C LYS A 107 0.74 -11.08 -18.55
N THR A 108 0.93 -10.96 -19.86
CA THR A 108 2.15 -10.40 -20.47
C THR A 108 2.40 -8.97 -20.01
N TYR A 109 3.58 -8.72 -19.43
CA TYR A 109 3.92 -7.44 -18.81
C TYR A 109 3.68 -6.22 -19.70
N GLY A 110 4.12 -6.26 -20.97
CA GLY A 110 4.05 -5.11 -21.87
C GLY A 110 2.63 -4.58 -22.10
N SER A 111 1.71 -5.46 -22.49
CA SER A 111 0.30 -5.08 -22.74
C SER A 111 -0.45 -4.79 -21.45
N THR A 112 -0.15 -5.53 -20.38
CA THR A 112 -0.83 -5.37 -19.09
C THR A 112 -0.43 -4.08 -18.41
N ALA A 113 0.85 -3.68 -18.46
CA ALA A 113 1.30 -2.43 -17.88
C ALA A 113 0.59 -1.24 -18.55
N LEU A 114 0.48 -1.24 -19.88
CA LEU A 114 -0.21 -0.18 -20.61
C LEU A 114 -1.71 -0.10 -20.22
N GLN A 115 -2.38 -1.24 -20.13
CA GLN A 115 -3.78 -1.31 -19.73
C GLN A 115 -3.98 -0.93 -18.26
N LEU A 116 -3.10 -1.38 -17.36
CA LEU A 116 -3.13 -0.96 -15.96
C LEU A 116 -2.96 0.55 -15.84
N TYR A 117 -2.15 1.20 -16.68
CA TYR A 117 -2.05 2.66 -16.72
C TYR A 117 -3.34 3.35 -17.20
N GLU A 118 -4.21 2.66 -17.92
CA GLU A 118 -5.52 3.18 -18.33
C GLU A 118 -6.51 3.13 -17.18
N TYR A 119 -6.53 2.01 -16.45
CA TYR A 119 -7.49 1.75 -15.37
C TYR A 119 -7.04 2.28 -14.01
N TYR A 120 -5.74 2.39 -13.75
CA TYR A 120 -5.16 2.88 -12.51
C TYR A 120 -4.47 4.22 -12.75
N VAL A 121 -4.91 5.23 -12.00
CA VAL A 121 -4.40 6.60 -12.12
C VAL A 121 -3.06 6.77 -11.41
N GLU A 122 -2.75 5.90 -10.43
CA GLU A 122 -1.57 6.02 -9.57
C GLU A 122 -0.68 4.77 -9.58
N ASP A 123 0.64 4.98 -9.66
CA ASP A 123 1.67 3.93 -9.65
C ASP A 123 1.74 3.15 -8.30
N ASP A 124 1.07 3.61 -7.25
CA ASP A 124 1.14 3.03 -5.89
C ASP A 124 0.01 2.02 -5.57
N GLU A 125 -1.04 1.91 -6.40
CA GLU A 125 -2.17 1.00 -6.15
C GLU A 125 -1.93 -0.44 -6.66
N TRP A 126 -0.96 -0.62 -7.54
CA TRP A 126 -0.60 -1.91 -8.10
C TRP A 126 0.90 -2.03 -8.20
N TYR A 127 1.41 -3.26 -8.23
CA TYR A 127 2.81 -3.50 -8.53
C TYR A 127 2.95 -4.78 -9.34
N ALA A 128 3.96 -4.81 -10.21
CA ALA A 128 4.34 -6.04 -10.88
C ALA A 128 5.28 -6.85 -9.97
N MET A 129 4.97 -8.12 -9.76
CA MET A 129 5.88 -9.05 -9.13
C MET A 129 7.17 -9.18 -9.96
N LYS A 130 8.33 -9.26 -9.30
CA LYS A 130 9.64 -9.32 -10.00
C LYS A 130 9.89 -10.67 -10.66
N GLN A 131 9.36 -11.75 -10.10
CA GLN A 131 9.51 -13.08 -10.67
C GLN A 131 8.51 -13.26 -11.83
N ASP A 132 9.04 -13.49 -13.02
CA ASP A 132 8.23 -13.88 -14.16
C ASP A 132 7.74 -15.33 -14.00
N VAL A 133 6.48 -15.57 -14.37
CA VAL A 133 5.93 -16.94 -14.45
C VAL A 133 6.62 -17.71 -15.57
N ARG A 134 6.77 -17.05 -16.74
CA ARG A 134 7.52 -17.58 -17.87
C ARG A 134 7.92 -16.48 -18.83
N GLY A 135 9.17 -16.52 -19.30
CA GLY A 135 9.62 -15.68 -20.40
C GLY A 135 8.92 -16.11 -21.69
N THR A 136 8.08 -15.23 -22.23
CA THR A 136 7.45 -15.44 -23.55
C THR A 136 8.09 -14.50 -24.55
N GLN A 137 8.30 -14.98 -25.77
CA GLN A 137 8.81 -14.18 -26.87
C GLN A 137 7.67 -13.77 -27.78
N THR A 138 7.61 -12.49 -28.13
CA THR A 138 6.71 -12.01 -29.18
C THR A 138 7.37 -12.29 -30.52
N VAL A 139 6.71 -13.12 -31.33
CA VAL A 139 7.23 -13.55 -32.63
C VAL A 139 6.26 -13.17 -33.74
N TRP A 140 6.80 -12.98 -34.94
CA TRP A 140 6.01 -12.78 -36.15
C TRP A 140 5.74 -14.12 -36.81
N TYR A 141 4.47 -14.38 -37.11
CA TYR A 141 4.05 -15.58 -37.83
C TYR A 141 4.06 -15.31 -39.34
N PHE A 142 4.70 -16.21 -40.09
CA PHE A 142 4.71 -16.17 -41.55
C PHE A 142 4.14 -17.48 -42.10
N PRO A 143 3.47 -17.45 -43.28
CA PRO A 143 3.11 -18.68 -43.99
C PRO A 143 4.32 -19.58 -44.23
N LYS A 144 4.09 -20.90 -44.31
CA LYS A 144 5.17 -21.85 -44.62
C LYS A 144 5.85 -21.47 -45.94
N GLN A 145 7.18 -21.62 -45.99
CA GLN A 145 8.03 -21.37 -47.17
C GLN A 145 8.06 -19.91 -47.66
N THR A 146 7.82 -18.97 -46.75
CA THR A 146 7.91 -17.53 -47.04
C THR A 146 9.35 -17.11 -47.41
N PRO A 147 9.64 -16.67 -48.66
CA PRO A 147 11.02 -16.53 -49.16
C PRO A 147 11.84 -15.45 -48.46
N TRP A 148 11.23 -14.33 -48.08
CA TRP A 148 11.88 -13.17 -47.45
C TRP A 148 12.01 -13.24 -45.92
N LYS A 149 11.65 -14.36 -45.27
CA LYS A 149 11.72 -14.48 -43.80
C LYS A 149 13.11 -14.12 -43.25
N TYR A 150 14.17 -14.61 -43.89
CA TYR A 150 15.54 -14.38 -43.43
C TYR A 150 15.91 -12.88 -43.39
N LYS A 151 15.42 -12.10 -44.37
CA LYS A 151 15.63 -10.64 -44.39
C LYS A 151 14.91 -9.97 -43.23
N PHE A 152 13.69 -10.41 -42.92
CA PHE A 152 12.95 -9.90 -41.77
C PHE A 152 13.65 -10.22 -40.45
N ASP A 153 14.12 -11.45 -40.27
CA ASP A 153 14.84 -11.87 -39.06
C ASP A 153 16.12 -11.04 -38.88
N GLU A 154 16.88 -10.80 -39.96
CA GLU A 154 18.09 -9.97 -39.93
C GLU A 154 17.79 -8.51 -39.53
N ILE A 155 16.76 -7.91 -40.13
CA ILE A 155 16.35 -6.54 -39.81
C ILE A 155 15.90 -6.43 -38.35
N ILE A 156 15.10 -7.39 -37.85
CA ILE A 156 14.64 -7.39 -36.46
C ILE A 156 15.83 -7.49 -35.50
N LEU A 157 16.80 -8.35 -35.81
CA LEU A 157 18.04 -8.44 -35.02
C LEU A 157 18.76 -7.10 -35.02
N GLN A 158 19.00 -6.48 -36.18
CA GLN A 158 19.65 -5.17 -36.27
C GLN A 158 18.92 -4.10 -35.46
N LEU A 159 17.59 -4.00 -35.58
CA LEU A 159 16.77 -3.07 -34.80
C LEU A 159 16.89 -3.31 -33.29
N THR A 160 17.03 -4.57 -32.88
CA THR A 160 17.24 -4.95 -31.48
C THR A 160 18.64 -4.56 -31.01
N TRP A 161 19.68 -4.85 -31.81
CA TRP A 161 21.08 -4.52 -31.51
C TRP A 161 21.31 -3.01 -31.37
N PHE A 162 20.67 -2.20 -32.23
CA PHE A 162 20.72 -0.74 -32.13
C PHE A 162 19.83 -0.17 -31.01
N GLY A 163 19.07 -1.01 -30.30
CA GLY A 163 18.19 -0.58 -29.22
C GLY A 163 16.96 0.21 -29.68
N LEU A 164 16.67 0.24 -30.99
CA LEU A 164 15.54 0.99 -31.56
C LEU A 164 14.20 0.49 -31.01
N ILE A 165 14.05 -0.83 -30.88
CA ILE A 165 12.83 -1.44 -30.32
C ILE A 165 12.61 -0.96 -28.87
N GLN A 166 13.67 -0.97 -28.05
CA GLN A 166 13.58 -0.52 -26.65
C GLN A 166 13.29 0.99 -26.58
N HIS A 167 13.89 1.78 -27.47
CA HIS A 167 13.61 3.21 -27.57
C HIS A 167 12.15 3.48 -27.92
N TRP A 168 11.60 2.86 -28.98
CA TRP A 168 10.21 3.04 -29.38
C TRP A 168 9.23 2.60 -28.30
N LYS A 169 9.49 1.46 -27.66
CA LYS A 169 8.70 1.00 -26.51
C LYS A 169 8.66 2.06 -25.40
N GLN A 170 9.80 2.66 -25.07
CA GLN A 170 9.85 3.70 -24.05
C GLN A 170 9.13 4.99 -24.46
N VAL A 171 9.26 5.39 -25.73
CA VAL A 171 8.57 6.55 -26.30
C VAL A 171 7.07 6.36 -26.23
N GLU A 172 6.57 5.20 -26.64
CA GLU A 172 5.14 4.88 -26.62
C GLU A 172 4.57 4.84 -25.20
N ILE A 173 5.24 4.15 -24.26
CA ILE A 173 4.86 4.13 -22.85
C ILE A 173 4.82 5.55 -22.28
N ASN A 174 5.83 6.37 -22.55
CA ASN A 174 5.90 7.74 -22.04
C ASN A 174 4.81 8.64 -22.65
N ALA A 175 4.54 8.50 -23.95
CA ALA A 175 3.47 9.22 -24.63
C ALA A 175 2.11 8.85 -24.04
N TYR A 176 1.88 7.57 -23.79
CA TYR A 176 0.64 7.06 -23.20
C TYR A 176 0.45 7.53 -21.75
N LYS A 177 1.50 7.46 -20.92
CA LYS A 177 1.46 8.03 -19.56
C LYS A 177 1.09 9.51 -19.58
N LYS A 178 1.59 10.26 -20.58
CA LYS A 178 1.29 11.69 -20.74
C LYS A 178 -0.15 11.94 -21.20
N SER A 179 -0.72 11.09 -22.05
CA SER A 179 -2.11 11.23 -22.51
C SER A 179 -3.10 10.93 -21.39
N ILE A 180 -2.89 9.87 -20.60
CA ILE A 180 -3.73 9.54 -19.44
C ILE A 180 -3.70 10.68 -18.42
N LYS A 181 -2.50 11.19 -18.07
CA LYS A 181 -2.39 12.33 -17.15
C LYS A 181 -3.15 13.56 -17.63
N ARG A 182 -3.15 13.84 -18.95
CA ARG A 182 -3.92 14.95 -19.52
C ARG A 182 -5.43 14.70 -19.49
N SER A 183 -5.87 13.47 -19.77
CA SER A 183 -7.28 13.08 -19.73
C SER A 183 -7.85 13.20 -18.31
N ASN A 184 -7.16 12.65 -17.31
CA ASN A 184 -7.64 12.66 -15.92
C ASN A 184 -7.64 14.07 -15.30
N LYS A 185 -6.69 14.92 -15.70
CA LYS A 185 -6.68 16.34 -15.27
C LYS A 185 -7.89 17.12 -15.80
N GLY A 186 -8.45 16.71 -16.93
CA GLY A 186 -9.71 17.25 -17.47
C GLY A 186 -10.97 16.71 -16.77
N GLN A 187 -10.90 15.54 -16.14
CA GLN A 187 -12.02 14.89 -15.44
C GLN A 187 -12.10 15.19 -13.94
N GLY A 188 -11.21 16.04 -13.40
CA GLY A 188 -11.25 16.41 -11.98
C GLY A 188 -10.88 15.28 -11.01
N LEU A 189 -10.35 14.16 -11.51
CA LEU A 189 -9.74 13.11 -10.69
C LEU A 189 -8.47 13.68 -10.07
N ARG A 190 -8.63 14.08 -8.80
CA ARG A 190 -7.68 14.82 -7.97
C ARG A 190 -6.36 14.04 -7.91
N GLU A 191 -5.26 14.68 -8.35
CA GLU A 191 -3.89 14.22 -8.11
C GLU A 191 -3.65 14.22 -6.59
N GLU A 192 -3.78 13.07 -5.93
CA GLU A 192 -3.37 12.87 -4.53
C GLU A 192 -1.96 12.28 -4.43
N SER A 193 -1.23 12.27 -5.55
CA SER A 193 0.09 11.66 -5.63
C SER A 193 1.19 12.65 -5.25
N ARG A 194 1.74 12.44 -4.03
CA ARG A 194 2.97 13.02 -3.46
C ARG A 194 2.87 14.34 -2.69
N SER A 195 1.77 14.61 -2.01
CA SER A 195 1.91 15.38 -0.76
C SER A 195 2.48 14.44 0.32
N PRO A 196 3.53 14.82 1.07
CA PRO A 196 3.91 14.08 2.27
C PRO A 196 2.64 13.88 3.09
N GLN A 197 2.23 12.62 3.30
CA GLN A 197 0.94 12.23 3.83
C GLN A 197 0.59 13.15 5.00
N ALA A 198 -0.28 14.14 4.73
CA ALA A 198 -0.58 15.18 5.70
C ALA A 198 -1.23 14.46 6.87
N LEU A 199 -0.70 14.66 8.08
CA LEU A 199 -1.14 13.96 9.27
C LEU A 199 -2.65 14.18 9.43
N THR A 200 -3.45 13.18 9.06
CA THR A 200 -4.91 13.30 9.05
C THR A 200 -5.43 13.23 10.48
N LEU A 201 -6.61 13.82 10.70
CA LEU A 201 -7.26 13.83 12.02
C LEU A 201 -7.48 12.41 12.58
N ALA A 202 -7.58 11.41 11.71
CA ALA A 202 -7.68 9.99 12.06
C ALA A 202 -6.48 9.49 12.89
N HIS A 203 -5.27 10.02 12.67
CA HIS A 203 -4.10 9.67 13.46
C HIS A 203 -4.10 10.31 14.86
N LEU A 204 -4.87 11.38 15.08
CA LEU A 204 -4.96 12.10 16.36
C LEU A 204 -6.24 11.77 17.15
N GLU A 205 -7.15 10.99 16.58
CA GLU A 205 -8.46 10.66 17.15
C GLU A 205 -8.35 10.04 18.55
N GLY A 206 -7.38 9.14 18.76
CA GLY A 206 -7.12 8.54 20.06
C GLY A 206 -6.73 9.55 21.15
N VAL A 207 -6.00 10.62 20.79
CA VAL A 207 -5.63 11.68 21.74
C VAL A 207 -6.87 12.47 22.17
N PHE A 208 -7.77 12.78 21.22
CA PHE A 208 -9.04 13.43 21.53
C PHE A 208 -9.93 12.59 22.44
N TYR A 209 -10.00 11.27 22.22
CA TYR A 209 -10.73 10.37 23.12
C TYR A 209 -10.14 10.33 24.53
N MET A 210 -8.81 10.32 24.66
CA MET A 210 -8.15 10.37 25.97
C MET A 210 -8.48 11.65 26.74
N VAL A 211 -8.42 12.81 26.08
CA VAL A 211 -8.77 14.10 26.70
C VAL A 211 -10.25 14.15 27.09
N GLY A 212 -11.13 13.71 26.19
CA GLY A 212 -12.57 13.65 26.46
C GLY A 212 -12.86 12.77 27.68
N PHE A 213 -12.22 11.61 27.78
CA PHE A 213 -12.37 10.70 28.92
C PHE A 213 -11.80 11.29 30.23
N ALA A 214 -10.68 12.00 30.17
CA ALA A 214 -10.13 12.69 31.33
C ALA A 214 -11.09 13.77 31.87
N TRP A 215 -11.73 14.53 30.98
CA TRP A 215 -12.72 15.54 31.35
C TRP A 215 -13.99 14.93 31.94
N THR A 216 -14.47 13.80 31.43
CA THR A 216 -15.64 13.13 32.01
C THR A 216 -15.35 12.60 33.41
N ILE A 217 -14.18 12.00 33.63
CA ILE A 217 -13.75 11.55 34.97
C ILE A 217 -13.61 12.75 35.91
N SER A 218 -12.93 13.82 35.49
CA SER A 218 -12.74 15.00 36.32
C SER A 218 -14.08 15.64 36.71
N GLY A 219 -14.99 15.77 35.74
CA GLY A 219 -16.36 16.26 35.99
C GLY A 219 -17.13 15.34 36.94
N PHE A 220 -17.00 14.03 36.80
CA PHE A 220 -17.65 13.05 37.67
C PHE A 220 -17.14 13.13 39.12
N ILE A 221 -15.82 13.24 39.32
CA ILE A 221 -15.21 13.42 40.64
C ILE A 221 -15.72 14.71 41.30
N LEU A 222 -15.77 15.81 40.53
CA LEU A 222 -16.26 17.11 41.03
C LEU A 222 -17.75 17.03 41.40
N LEU A 223 -18.58 16.37 40.59
CA LEU A 223 -20.00 16.14 40.90
C LEU A 223 -20.18 15.31 42.19
N LEU A 224 -19.37 14.26 42.38
CA LEU A 224 -19.35 13.48 43.60
C LEU A 224 -18.96 14.32 44.81
N GLU A 225 -17.93 15.16 44.68
CA GLU A 225 -17.49 16.06 45.75
C GLU A 225 -18.59 17.06 46.14
N ILE A 226 -19.28 17.67 45.16
CA ILE A 226 -20.40 18.58 45.41
C ILE A 226 -21.57 17.85 46.10
N LEU A 227 -21.91 16.64 45.66
CA LEU A 227 -22.97 15.83 46.28
C LEU A 227 -22.61 15.49 47.72
N MET A 228 -21.39 15.01 47.97
CA MET A 228 -20.91 14.70 49.31
C MET A 228 -20.87 15.94 50.20
N HIS A 229 -20.45 17.09 49.68
CA HIS A 229 -20.44 18.34 50.45
C HIS A 229 -21.86 18.82 50.77
N ARG A 230 -22.82 18.67 49.84
CA ARG A 230 -24.22 19.04 50.06
C ARG A 230 -24.96 18.10 51.03
N TYR A 231 -24.64 16.81 51.02
CA TYR A 231 -25.18 15.84 51.98
C TYR A 231 -24.48 15.89 53.34
N GLY A 232 -23.17 16.13 53.38
CA GLY A 232 -22.38 16.32 54.60
C GLY A 232 -22.66 17.64 55.32
N GLY A 233 -22.92 18.72 54.57
CA GLY A 233 -23.36 20.01 55.12
C GLY A 233 -24.73 19.96 55.81
N ARG A 234 -25.58 18.98 55.48
CA ARG A 234 -26.84 18.73 56.19
C ARG A 234 -26.68 17.96 57.51
N PHE A 235 -25.55 17.26 57.73
CA PHE A 235 -25.27 16.54 58.98
C PHE A 235 -24.40 17.32 59.97
N ALA A 236 -23.64 18.32 59.53
CA ALA A 236 -22.82 19.16 60.41
C ALA A 236 -23.60 20.26 61.16
N GLY A 237 -24.85 20.54 60.78
CA GLY A 237 -25.71 21.57 61.42
C GLY A 237 -26.46 21.14 62.68
N ARG A 238 -26.14 19.98 63.30
CA ARG A 238 -26.85 19.45 64.47
C ARG A 238 -25.94 19.00 65.62
N ARG A 239 -24.79 19.66 65.76
CA ARG A 239 -23.96 19.60 66.98
C ARG A 239 -23.40 20.98 67.29
N TYR A 240 -24.24 21.86 67.80
CA TYR A 240 -23.96 22.77 68.91
C TYR A 240 -25.27 23.04 69.64
#